data_AF-A0A7J6IUZ1-F1
#
_entry.id   AF-A0A7J6IUZ1-F1
#
_cell.length_a   1.000
_cell.length_b   1.000
_cell.length_c   1.000
_cell.angle_alpha   90.00
_cell.angle_beta   90.00
_cell.angle_gamma   90.00
#
_symmetry.space_group_name_H-M   'P 1'
#
loop_
_entity.id
_entity.type
_entity.pdbx_description
1 polymer ?
#
loop_
_entity_poly.entity_id
_entity_poly.type
_entity_poly.pdbx_seq_one_letter_code
_entity_poly.pdbx_strand_id
1 'polypeptide(L)'
;MREILRECWTMTGLETNTAKEIKGSMVQNDNMKKALADCRKTMKLGAVAPFAVSAADKNVAQKACWTRIGKTIFVASIKGAIANFDINKRLLKVEVEHSWQGDNILFILSV
;
A
#
# COMPACT_ATOMS: atom_id res chain seq x y z
N MET A 1 9.09 12.59 -1.51
CA MET A 1 8.66 11.20 -1.78
C MET A 1 8.51 10.90 -3.26
N ARG A 2 7.68 11.64 -4.03
CA ARG A 2 7.52 11.38 -5.48
C ARG A 2 8.81 11.53 -6.28
N GLU A 3 9.56 12.61 -6.06
CA GLU A 3 10.87 12.83 -6.68
C GLU A 3 11.92 11.85 -6.15
N ILE A 4 11.86 11.48 -4.88
CA ILE A 4 12.77 10.47 -4.31
C ILE A 4 12.53 9.11 -4.99
N LEU A 5 11.27 8.68 -5.13
CA LEU A 5 10.93 7.44 -5.82
C LEU A 5 11.31 7.50 -7.30
N ARG A 6 11.17 8.67 -7.95
CA ARG A 6 11.70 8.91 -9.30
C ARG A 6 13.18 8.58 -9.38
N GLU A 7 13.98 9.27 -8.58
CA GLU A 7 15.42 9.16 -8.65
C GLU A 7 15.86 7.74 -8.28
N CYS A 8 15.22 7.11 -7.30
CA CYS A 8 15.47 5.70 -7.00
C CYS A 8 15.19 4.79 -8.20
N TRP A 9 14.09 4.99 -8.94
CA TRP A 9 13.77 4.19 -10.13
C TRP A 9 14.74 4.46 -11.29
N THR A 10 15.08 5.72 -11.54
CA THR A 10 16.07 6.12 -12.55
C THR A 10 17.45 5.51 -12.23
N MET A 11 17.92 5.64 -10.98
CA MET A 11 19.23 5.14 -10.56
C MET A 11 19.33 3.61 -10.61
N THR A 12 18.24 2.91 -10.33
CA THR A 12 18.21 1.44 -10.34
C THR A 12 17.98 0.84 -11.72
N GLY A 13 17.72 1.67 -12.75
CA GLY A 13 17.39 1.21 -14.09
C GLY A 13 16.13 0.35 -14.13
N LEU A 14 15.26 0.46 -13.11
CA LEU A 14 14.01 -0.29 -13.07
C LEU A 14 13.09 0.25 -14.15
N GLU A 15 12.77 -0.57 -15.14
CA GLU A 15 11.69 -0.27 -16.08
C GLU A 15 10.41 -0.08 -15.28
N THR A 16 9.93 1.15 -15.19
CA THR A 16 8.79 1.54 -14.35
C THR A 16 7.52 0.75 -14.71
N ASN A 17 7.39 0.32 -15.97
CA ASN A 17 6.34 -0.55 -16.48
C ASN A 17 6.45 -2.03 -16.05
N THR A 18 7.57 -2.47 -15.49
CA THR A 18 7.73 -3.84 -15.00
C THR A 18 7.38 -4.00 -13.52
N ALA A 19 7.29 -2.89 -12.76
CA ALA A 19 7.01 -2.91 -11.32
C ALA A 19 5.67 -3.57 -10.98
N LYS A 20 5.67 -4.80 -10.45
CA LYS A 20 4.45 -5.53 -10.06
C LYS A 20 4.07 -5.27 -8.61
N GLU A 21 5.05 -4.98 -7.77
CA GLU A 21 4.90 -4.93 -6.33
C GLU A 21 5.76 -3.83 -5.71
N ILE A 22 5.25 -3.19 -4.66
CA ILE A 22 6.00 -2.28 -3.81
C ILE A 22 5.89 -2.79 -2.38
N LYS A 23 7.01 -3.11 -1.75
CA LYS A 23 7.05 -3.60 -0.37
C LYS A 23 7.48 -2.49 0.58
N GLY A 24 6.68 -2.26 1.63
CA GLY A 24 7.07 -1.50 2.81
C GLY A 24 7.31 -2.46 3.97
N SER A 25 8.49 -2.43 4.58
CA SER A 25 8.80 -3.27 5.75
C SER A 25 8.89 -2.43 7.01
N MET A 26 8.54 -3.02 8.15
CA MET A 26 8.60 -2.38 9.47
C MET A 26 7.96 -0.99 9.48
N VAL A 27 6.67 -0.90 9.19
CA VAL A 27 5.95 0.38 9.12
C VAL A 27 6.14 1.16 10.43
N GLN A 28 6.90 2.25 10.36
CA GLN A 28 7.14 3.14 11.51
C GLN A 28 6.20 4.33 11.56
N ASN A 29 5.61 4.73 10.44
CA ASN A 29 4.78 5.93 10.35
C ASN A 29 3.46 5.77 11.12
N ASP A 30 3.18 6.70 12.05
CA ASP A 30 2.01 6.62 12.93
C ASP A 30 0.67 6.70 12.20
N ASN A 31 0.57 7.48 11.12
CA ASN A 31 -0.67 7.55 10.33
C ASN A 31 -0.96 6.20 9.66
N MET A 32 0.08 5.54 9.13
CA MET A 32 -0.07 4.20 8.56
C MET A 32 -0.38 3.17 9.66
N LYS A 33 0.36 3.14 10.78
CA LYS A 33 0.06 2.25 11.93
C LYS A 33 -1.40 2.37 12.37
N LYS A 34 -1.89 3.61 12.50
CA LYS A 34 -3.28 3.90 12.83
C LYS A 34 -4.24 3.39 11.74
N ALA A 35 -3.93 3.59 10.46
CA ALA A 35 -4.75 3.08 9.36
C ALA A 35 -4.88 1.55 9.38
N LEU A 36 -3.79 0.83 9.66
CA LEU A 36 -3.78 -0.63 9.76
C LEU A 36 -4.58 -1.11 10.98
N ALA A 37 -4.45 -0.45 12.12
CA ALA A 37 -5.23 -0.75 13.32
C ALA A 37 -6.73 -0.50 13.11
N ASP A 38 -7.09 0.63 12.49
CA ASP A 38 -8.47 0.97 12.12
C ASP A 38 -9.05 -0.11 11.19
N CYS A 39 -8.29 -0.53 10.18
CA CYS A 39 -8.66 -1.60 9.27
C CYS A 39 -8.99 -2.91 9.99
N ARG A 40 -8.09 -3.36 10.89
CA ARG A 40 -8.31 -4.58 11.69
C ARG A 40 -9.56 -4.46 12.53
N LYS A 41 -9.78 -3.32 13.19
CA LYS A 41 -10.98 -3.06 13.99
C LYS A 41 -12.25 -3.12 13.15
N THR A 42 -12.28 -2.44 12.00
CA THR A 42 -13.44 -2.41 11.11
C THR A 42 -13.77 -3.79 10.53
N MET A 43 -12.75 -4.60 10.24
CA MET A 43 -12.91 -5.97 9.75
C MET A 43 -13.07 -7.01 10.88
N LYS A 44 -13.11 -6.59 12.15
CA LYS A 44 -13.21 -7.45 13.33
C LYS A 44 -12.10 -8.51 13.41
N LEU A 45 -10.90 -8.13 13.04
CA LEU A 45 -9.71 -8.99 13.10
C LEU A 45 -8.94 -8.76 14.41
N GLY A 46 -8.10 -9.73 14.79
CA GLY A 46 -7.16 -9.55 15.89
C GLY A 46 -6.18 -8.39 15.64
N ALA A 47 -5.63 -7.82 16.72
CA ALA A 47 -4.79 -6.60 16.66
C ALA A 47 -3.55 -6.72 15.75
N VAL A 48 -3.06 -7.94 15.56
CA VAL A 48 -1.90 -8.29 14.74
C VAL A 48 -2.25 -9.26 13.61
N ALA A 49 -3.54 -9.51 13.37
CA ALA A 49 -3.95 -10.44 12.34
C ALA A 49 -3.53 -9.91 10.95
N PRO A 50 -3.04 -10.80 10.07
CA PRO A 50 -2.78 -10.44 8.68
C PRO A 50 -4.12 -10.17 7.98
N PHE A 51 -4.08 -9.33 6.96
CA PHE A 51 -5.25 -9.05 6.14
C PHE A 51 -4.87 -8.59 4.75
N ALA A 52 -5.82 -8.69 3.83
CA ALA A 52 -5.71 -8.13 2.50
C ALA A 52 -6.97 -7.38 2.12
N VAL A 53 -6.79 -6.27 1.40
CA VAL A 53 -7.87 -5.50 0.81
C VAL A 53 -7.55 -5.14 -0.63
N SER A 54 -8.57 -5.06 -1.46
CA SER A 54 -8.47 -4.80 -2.89
C SER A 54 -9.53 -3.80 -3.36
N ALA A 55 -9.29 -3.21 -4.52
CA ALA A 55 -10.28 -2.36 -5.19
C ALA A 55 -11.56 -3.13 -5.58
N ALA A 56 -11.48 -4.46 -5.69
CA ALA A 56 -12.59 -5.32 -6.08
C ALA A 56 -13.44 -5.82 -4.89
N ASP A 57 -13.04 -5.50 -3.65
CA ASP A 57 -13.73 -5.98 -2.47
C ASP A 57 -15.18 -5.48 -2.42
N LYS A 58 -16.11 -6.39 -2.17
CA LYS A 58 -17.55 -6.08 -2.12
C LYS A 58 -18.04 -5.78 -0.70
N ASN A 59 -17.37 -6.33 0.31
CA ASN A 59 -17.71 -6.15 1.72
C ASN A 59 -17.48 -4.70 2.16
N VAL A 60 -18.44 -4.12 2.88
CA VAL A 60 -18.38 -2.75 3.40
C VAL A 60 -17.13 -2.50 4.25
N ALA A 61 -16.76 -3.44 5.12
CA ALA A 61 -15.59 -3.32 5.99
C ALA A 61 -14.28 -3.28 5.21
N GLN A 62 -14.15 -4.15 4.20
CA GLN A 62 -12.98 -4.18 3.31
C GLN A 62 -12.89 -2.91 2.45
N LYS A 63 -14.01 -2.43 1.89
CA LYS A 63 -14.07 -1.15 1.15
C LYS A 63 -13.68 0.04 2.01
N ALA A 64 -14.14 0.06 3.27
CA ALA A 64 -13.79 1.10 4.23
C ALA A 64 -12.29 1.08 4.54
N CYS A 65 -11.71 -0.11 4.76
CA CYS A 65 -10.28 -0.28 4.95
C CYS A 65 -9.47 0.14 3.70
N TRP A 66 -9.86 -0.29 2.51
CA TRP A 66 -9.26 0.13 1.24
C TRP A 66 -9.22 1.66 1.10
N THR A 67 -10.34 2.31 1.38
CA THR A 67 -10.45 3.77 1.37
C THR A 67 -9.55 4.42 2.42
N ARG A 68 -9.49 3.86 3.64
CA ARG A 68 -8.66 4.38 4.74
C ARG A 68 -7.17 4.30 4.44
N ILE A 69 -6.71 3.18 3.89
CA ILE A 69 -5.32 2.98 3.44
C ILE A 69 -5.01 3.90 2.27
N GLY A 70 -5.95 4.06 1.33
CA GLY A 70 -5.83 4.95 0.18
C GLY A 70 -5.61 6.43 0.51
N LYS A 71 -6.04 6.88 1.70
CA LYS A 71 -5.84 8.24 2.22
C LYS A 71 -4.49 8.46 2.91
N THR A 72 -3.66 7.43 3.05
CA THR A 72 -2.33 7.57 3.64
C THR A 72 -1.37 8.25 2.68
N ILE A 73 -0.40 9.00 3.22
CA ILE A 73 0.62 9.69 2.41
C ILE A 73 1.44 8.72 1.56
N PHE A 74 1.62 7.48 2.02
CA PHE A 74 2.37 6.45 1.30
C PHE A 74 1.64 6.04 0.02
N VAL A 75 0.34 5.73 0.12
CA VAL A 75 -0.46 5.36 -1.07
C VAL A 75 -0.65 6.54 -2.00
N ALA A 76 -0.84 7.76 -1.47
CA ALA A 76 -0.89 8.98 -2.28
C ALA A 76 0.44 9.24 -3.03
N SER A 77 1.57 8.83 -2.44
CA SER A 77 2.88 8.90 -3.07
C SER A 77 3.03 7.87 -4.18
N ILE A 78 2.61 6.61 -3.95
CA ILE A 78 2.61 5.55 -4.98
C ILE A 78 1.75 5.95 -6.17
N LYS A 79 0.49 6.32 -5.93
CA LYS A 79 -0.44 6.72 -7.00
C LYS A 79 0.06 7.92 -7.78
N GLY A 80 0.65 8.89 -7.08
CA GLY A 80 1.23 10.07 -7.73
C GLY A 80 2.50 9.75 -8.52
N ALA A 81 3.34 8.81 -8.06
CA ALA A 81 4.47 8.33 -8.84
C ALA A 81 3.97 7.64 -10.12
N ILE A 82 3.04 6.69 -10.01
CA ILE A 82 2.42 6.02 -11.16
C ILE A 82 1.94 7.03 -12.22
N ALA A 83 1.18 8.05 -11.80
CA ALA A 83 0.69 9.08 -12.71
C ALA A 83 1.80 9.93 -13.33
N ASN A 84 2.83 10.30 -12.57
CA ASN A 84 3.92 11.15 -13.04
C ASN A 84 4.89 10.42 -14.00
N PHE A 85 4.99 9.09 -13.90
CA PHE A 85 5.86 8.27 -14.76
C PHE A 85 5.14 7.67 -15.95
N ASP A 86 3.87 8.04 -16.17
CA ASP A 86 2.98 7.43 -17.17
C ASP A 86 3.02 5.89 -17.10
N ILE A 87 3.12 5.37 -15.87
CA ILE A 87 3.11 3.92 -15.64
C ILE A 87 1.67 3.50 -15.84
N ASN A 88 1.39 2.72 -16.88
CA ASN A 88 0.07 2.14 -17.12
C ASN A 88 -0.21 1.02 -16.10
N LYS A 89 -0.28 1.38 -14.82
CA LYS A 89 -0.60 0.50 -13.71
C LYS A 89 -1.51 1.18 -12.70
N ARG A 90 -2.20 0.38 -11.92
CA ARG A 90 -3.10 0.79 -10.85
C ARG A 90 -2.85 -0.06 -9.63
N LEU A 91 -3.05 0.52 -8.45
CA LEU A 91 -3.00 -0.23 -7.20
C LEU A 91 -4.21 -1.17 -7.14
N LEU A 92 -3.94 -2.47 -7.21
CA LEU A 92 -4.95 -3.53 -7.24
C LEU A 92 -5.32 -4.00 -5.84
N LYS A 93 -4.29 -4.29 -5.03
CA LYS A 93 -4.41 -4.95 -3.73
C LYS A 93 -3.35 -4.44 -2.77
N VAL A 94 -3.68 -4.48 -1.49
CA VAL A 94 -2.77 -4.25 -0.37
C VAL A 94 -2.85 -5.45 0.55
N GLU A 95 -1.70 -6.05 0.85
CA GLU A 95 -1.56 -7.16 1.80
C GLU A 95 -0.75 -6.68 2.99
N VAL A 96 -1.16 -7.10 4.18
CA VAL A 96 -0.56 -6.67 5.44
C VAL A 96 -0.29 -7.91 6.29
N GLU A 97 0.96 -8.03 6.70
CA GLU A 97 1.43 -9.08 7.59
C GLU A 97 2.05 -8.44 8.82
N HIS A 98 1.86 -9.06 9.98
CA HIS A 98 2.51 -8.60 11.20
C HIS A 98 3.81 -9.38 11.43
N SER A 99 4.88 -8.66 11.78
CA SER A 99 6.14 -9.24 12.25
C SER A 99 6.50 -8.69 13.62
N TRP A 100 7.46 -9.32 14.29
CA TRP A 100 7.95 -8.88 15.61
C TRP A 100 8.47 -7.43 15.63
N GLN A 101 8.91 -6.91 14.48
CA GLN A 101 9.41 -5.53 14.32
C GLN A 101 8.32 -4.54 13.90
N GLY A 102 7.09 -5.02 13.66
CA GLY A 102 5.97 -4.23 13.17
C GLY A 102 5.34 -4.80 11.90
N ASP A 103 4.37 -4.07 11.36
CA ASP A 103 3.64 -4.49 10.16
C ASP A 103 4.49 -4.32 8.89
N ASN A 104 4.39 -5.30 8.00
CA ASN A 104 4.88 -5.26 6.64
C ASN A 104 3.68 -5.10 5.70
N ILE A 105 3.85 -4.32 4.63
CA ILE A 105 2.80 -4.05 3.64
C ILE A 105 3.33 -4.35 2.24
N LEU A 106 2.54 -5.08 1.46
CA LEU A 106 2.77 -5.32 0.05
C LEU A 106 1.68 -4.62 -0.78
N PHE A 107 2.09 -3.72 -1.67
CA PHE A 107 1.22 -3.03 -2.61
C PHE A 107 1.36 -3.71 -3.97
N ILE A 108 0.29 -4.33 -4.46
CA ILE A 108 0.28 -5.05 -5.73
C ILE A 108 -0.30 -4.14 -6.82
N LEU A 109 0.43 -4.02 -7.92
CA LEU A 109 0.09 -3.19 -9.07
C LEU A 109 -0.30 -4.08 -10.26
N SER A 110 -1.38 -3.75 -10.95
CA SER A 110 -1.77 -4.36 -12.22
C SER A 110 -1.85 -3.32 -13.32
N VAL A 111 -1.78 -3.74 -14.58
CA VAL A 111 -2.22 -2.92 -15.73
C VAL A 111 -3.72 -2.63 -15.60
#